data_AF-A0AAV2WLM6-F1
#
_entry.id   AF-A0AAV2WLM6-F1
#
_cell.length_a   1.000
_cell.length_b   1.000
_cell.length_c   1.000
_cell.angle_alpha   90.00
_cell.angle_beta   90.00
_cell.angle_gamma   90.00
#
_symmetry.space_group_name_H-M   'P 1'
#
loop_
_entity.id
_entity.type
_entity.pdbx_description
1 polymer ?
#
loop_
_entity_poly.entity_id
_entity_poly.type
_entity_poly.pdbx_seq_one_letter_code
_entity_poly.pdbx_strand_id
1 'polypeptide(L)'
;MQAEKVRPDYAQYVVCVVMIAVGAFLIYDALSMPGGYAEVDPIGPRFFPILIGAGLLVMAVVLAIAIPRGSRGEADAGEDIDPDMPSDWRTVGLLIGLFVMLIVLVNPLGWAITSALFFAGCATVLGSRHYVRNIAIGVVLALVSFYAFYSGLGIPLPAGILDGIL
;
A
#
# COMPACT_ATOMS: atom_id res chain seq x y z
N MET A 1 21.09 -12.78 45.53
CA MET A 1 20.37 -12.53 44.26
C MET A 1 21.41 -12.24 43.19
N GLN A 2 21.74 -13.20 42.33
CA GLN A 2 22.61 -12.95 41.19
C GLN A 2 21.75 -12.33 40.09
N ALA A 3 22.08 -11.11 39.67
CA ALA A 3 21.49 -10.50 38.50
C ALA A 3 21.88 -11.35 37.29
N GLU A 4 20.91 -12.10 36.75
CA GLU A 4 21.10 -12.87 35.54
C GLU A 4 21.56 -11.90 34.44
N LYS A 5 22.77 -12.12 33.93
CA LYS A 5 23.40 -11.25 32.94
C LYS A 5 22.75 -11.57 31.59
N VAL A 6 21.59 -10.97 31.35
CA VAL A 6 20.78 -11.21 30.16
C VAL A 6 21.59 -10.79 28.92
N ARG A 7 21.86 -11.74 28.02
CA ARG A 7 22.67 -11.50 26.83
C ARG A 7 21.89 -10.64 25.83
N PRO A 8 22.51 -9.72 25.07
CA PRO A 8 21.81 -9.00 24.00
C PRO A 8 21.36 -9.96 22.89
N ASP A 9 20.19 -9.67 22.29
CA ASP A 9 19.65 -10.45 21.19
C ASP A 9 20.22 -9.95 19.85
N TYR A 10 21.26 -10.65 19.38
CA TYR A 10 21.95 -10.30 18.14
C TYR A 10 21.12 -10.58 16.88
N ALA A 11 20.01 -11.33 16.97
CA ALA A 11 19.15 -11.59 15.82
C ALA A 11 18.47 -10.30 15.30
N GLN A 12 18.25 -9.32 16.18
CA GLN A 12 17.67 -8.03 15.81
C GLN A 12 18.54 -7.21 14.86
N TYR A 13 19.84 -7.47 14.78
CA TYR A 13 20.69 -6.83 13.77
C TYR A 13 20.30 -7.21 12.33
N VAL A 14 19.66 -8.36 12.12
CA VAL A 14 19.10 -8.73 10.81
C VAL A 14 18.02 -7.73 10.39
N VAL A 15 17.16 -7.31 11.33
CA VAL A 15 16.13 -6.29 11.08
C VAL A 15 16.78 -4.97 10.68
N CYS A 16 17.84 -4.54 11.39
CA CYS A 16 18.58 -3.34 11.02
C CYS A 16 19.16 -3.42 9.60
N VAL A 17 19.75 -4.56 9.22
CA VAL A 17 20.29 -4.76 7.86
C VAL A 17 19.20 -4.69 6.80
N VAL A 18 18.04 -5.31 7.05
CA VAL A 18 16.89 -5.25 6.13
C VAL A 18 16.37 -3.81 5.98
N MET A 19 16.21 -3.08 7.08
CA MET A 19 15.77 -1.69 7.05
C MET A 19 16.75 -0.79 6.29
N ILE A 20 18.06 -1.01 6.46
CA ILE A 20 19.10 -0.29 5.72
C ILE A 20 19.02 -0.63 4.23
N ALA A 21 18.92 -1.92 3.88
CA ALA A 21 18.85 -2.36 2.49
C ALA A 21 17.63 -1.79 1.77
N VAL A 22 16.44 -1.92 2.37
CA VAL A 22 15.18 -1.40 1.81
C VAL A 22 15.21 0.13 1.77
N GLY A 23 15.64 0.80 2.83
CA GLY A 23 15.70 2.26 2.88
C GLY A 23 16.67 2.85 1.85
N ALA A 24 17.86 2.27 1.71
CA ALA A 24 18.83 2.67 0.70
C ALA A 24 18.32 2.41 -0.72
N PHE A 25 17.66 1.26 -0.94
CA PHE A 25 17.04 0.94 -2.22
C PHE A 25 15.97 1.96 -2.61
N LEU A 26 15.05 2.31 -1.71
CA LEU A 26 14.00 3.30 -1.98
C LEU A 26 14.57 4.69 -2.33
N ILE A 27 15.63 5.11 -1.63
CA ILE A 27 16.30 6.38 -1.93
C ILE A 27 17.00 6.31 -3.30
N TYR A 28 17.70 5.22 -3.58
CA TYR A 28 18.36 5.02 -4.87
C TYR A 28 17.35 5.03 -6.02
N ASP A 29 16.23 4.33 -5.88
CA ASP A 29 15.16 4.27 -6.87
C ASP A 29 14.56 5.66 -7.12
N ALA A 30 14.19 6.39 -6.05
CA ALA A 30 13.68 7.76 -6.18
C ALA A 30 14.67 8.72 -6.85
N LEU A 31 15.96 8.61 -6.54
CA LEU A 31 16.99 9.44 -7.18
C LEU A 31 17.23 9.07 -8.65
N SER A 32 16.94 7.82 -9.02
CA SER A 32 17.09 7.31 -10.40
C SER A 32 15.87 7.56 -11.27
N MET A 33 14.72 7.95 -10.70
CA MET A 33 13.50 8.25 -11.46
C MET A 33 13.70 9.42 -12.43
N PRO A 34 13.29 9.32 -13.70
CA PRO A 34 13.20 10.47 -14.60
C PRO A 34 12.30 11.57 -14.00
N GLY A 35 12.63 12.85 -14.21
CA GLY A 35 11.77 13.95 -13.76
C GLY A 35 10.55 14.15 -14.67
N GLY A 36 9.46 14.72 -14.13
CA GLY A 36 8.41 15.37 -14.95
C GLY A 36 7.05 14.68 -15.09
N TYR A 37 6.48 14.08 -14.03
CA TYR A 37 5.20 13.35 -14.14
C TYR A 37 3.93 14.15 -13.78
N ALA A 38 4.02 15.40 -13.33
CA ALA A 38 2.83 16.20 -13.02
C ALA A 38 3.10 17.70 -13.21
N GLU A 39 2.19 18.36 -13.92
CA GLU A 39 2.22 19.80 -14.24
C GLU A 39 1.90 20.67 -13.01
N VAL A 40 1.33 20.06 -11.96
CA VAL A 40 0.85 20.71 -10.73
C VAL A 40 1.45 20.15 -9.44
N ASP A 41 2.52 19.34 -9.51
CA ASP A 41 3.10 18.70 -8.33
C ASP A 41 4.39 19.40 -7.84
N PRO A 42 4.33 20.28 -6.83
CA PRO A 42 5.50 20.99 -6.31
C PRO A 42 6.49 20.09 -5.56
N ILE A 43 6.08 18.88 -5.15
CA ILE A 43 6.86 18.01 -4.26
C ILE A 43 7.44 16.81 -5.06
N GLY A 44 6.73 16.35 -6.08
CA GLY A 44 7.17 15.33 -7.03
C GLY A 44 7.19 13.90 -6.47
N PRO A 45 7.21 12.88 -7.36
CA PRO A 45 7.04 11.48 -6.98
C PRO A 45 8.18 10.92 -6.11
N ARG A 46 9.31 11.62 -6.06
CA ARG A 46 10.51 11.22 -5.31
C ARG A 46 10.38 11.44 -3.81
N PHE A 47 9.48 12.32 -3.37
CA PHE A 47 9.38 12.70 -1.96
C PHE A 47 9.00 11.53 -1.07
N PHE A 48 7.97 10.76 -1.44
CA PHE A 48 7.49 9.65 -0.62
C PHE A 48 8.54 8.56 -0.42
N PRO A 49 9.20 8.01 -1.46
CA PRO A 49 10.23 7.00 -1.24
C PRO A 49 11.45 7.54 -0.47
N ILE A 50 11.83 8.82 -0.67
CA ILE A 50 12.90 9.45 0.11
C ILE A 50 12.51 9.55 1.59
N LEU A 51 11.30 10.01 1.90
CA LEU A 51 10.81 10.16 3.26
C LEU A 51 10.77 8.81 3.99
N ILE A 52 10.19 7.79 3.35
CA ILE A 52 10.10 6.44 3.92
C ILE A 52 11.49 5.83 4.06
N GLY A 53 12.34 5.94 3.03
CA GLY A 53 13.71 5.43 3.06
C GLY A 53 14.55 6.08 4.16
N ALA A 54 14.46 7.41 4.31
CA ALA A 54 15.12 8.14 5.40
C ALA A 54 14.59 7.70 6.76
N GLY A 55 13.27 7.56 6.92
CA GLY A 55 12.64 7.05 8.14
C GLY A 55 13.16 5.67 8.53
N LEU A 56 13.26 4.74 7.57
CA LEU A 56 13.83 3.41 7.78
C LEU A 56 15.29 3.47 8.23
N LEU A 57 16.12 4.31 7.61
CA LEU A 57 17.52 4.50 8.01
C LEU A 57 17.65 5.06 9.43
N VAL A 58 16.85 6.07 9.78
CA VAL A 58 16.85 6.63 11.14
C VAL A 58 16.45 5.56 12.15
N MET A 59 15.38 4.81 11.88
CA MET A 59 14.92 3.75 12.78
C MET A 59 15.95 2.61 12.90
N ALA A 60 16.64 2.25 11.82
CA ALA A 60 17.71 1.25 11.86
C ALA A 60 18.87 1.69 12.77
N VAL A 61 19.26 2.97 12.72
CA VAL A 61 20.29 3.54 13.61
C VAL A 61 19.81 3.55 15.05
N VAL A 62 18.57 3.98 15.31
CA VAL A 62 17.97 3.99 16.65
C VAL A 62 17.95 2.57 17.24
N LEU A 63 17.50 1.58 16.46
CA LEU A 63 17.43 0.19 16.89
C LEU A 63 18.83 -0.40 17.11
N ALA A 64 19.80 -0.15 16.22
CA ALA A 64 21.18 -0.60 16.38
C ALA A 64 21.84 -0.06 17.66
N ILE A 65 21.46 1.15 18.10
CA ILE A 65 21.89 1.74 19.38
C ILE A 65 21.11 1.15 20.57
N ALA A 66 19.84 0.77 20.38
CA ALA A 66 18.97 0.22 21.42
C ALA A 66 19.29 -1.25 21.77
N ILE A 67 19.71 -2.07 20.79
CA ILE A 67 20.08 -3.49 20.99
C ILE A 67 21.14 -3.66 22.11
N PRO A 68 22.31 -2.98 22.08
CA PRO A 68 23.29 -3.12 23.15
C PRO A 68 22.83 -2.53 24.49
N ARG A 69 21.78 -1.69 24.50
CA ARG A 69 21.14 -1.16 25.71
C ARG A 69 20.12 -2.13 26.32
N GLY A 70 19.97 -3.32 25.75
CA GLY A 70 19.09 -4.37 26.25
C GLY A 70 17.67 -4.29 25.72
N SER A 71 17.39 -3.45 24.71
CA SER A 71 16.10 -3.45 24.02
C SER A 71 15.87 -4.81 23.36
N ARG A 72 14.66 -5.32 23.50
CA ARG A 72 14.21 -6.54 22.86
C ARG A 72 12.89 -6.29 22.17
N GLY A 73 12.70 -6.92 21.02
CA GLY A 73 11.35 -7.08 20.48
C GLY A 73 10.57 -7.94 21.45
N GLU A 74 9.57 -7.36 22.10
CA GLU A 74 8.53 -8.16 22.72
C GLU A 74 7.87 -8.93 21.57
N ALA A 75 7.68 -10.25 21.74
CA ALA A 75 6.84 -10.97 20.79
C ALA A 75 5.48 -10.28 20.85
N ASP A 76 5.06 -9.70 19.72
CA ASP A 76 3.74 -9.13 19.61
C ASP A 76 2.78 -10.26 19.99
N ALA A 77 2.08 -10.09 21.11
CA ALA A 77 0.99 -10.96 21.47
C ALA A 77 -0.10 -10.62 20.47
N GLY A 78 0.02 -11.23 19.28
CA GLY A 78 -0.80 -10.93 18.13
C GLY A 78 -2.23 -10.77 18.59
N GLU A 79 -2.87 -9.71 18.11
CA GLU A 79 -4.33 -9.55 18.18
C GLU A 79 -4.96 -10.93 18.05
N ASP A 80 -5.87 -11.31 18.95
CA ASP A 80 -6.43 -12.65 19.24
C ASP A 80 -6.84 -13.42 17.96
N ILE A 81 -5.85 -13.81 17.16
CA ILE A 81 -5.97 -14.45 15.87
C ILE A 81 -5.84 -15.92 16.20
N ASP A 82 -6.98 -16.61 16.16
CA ASP A 82 -7.01 -18.05 16.18
C ASP A 82 -6.22 -18.57 14.96
N PRO A 83 -5.02 -19.14 15.16
CA PRO A 83 -4.19 -19.64 14.06
C PRO A 83 -4.84 -20.83 13.35
N ASP A 84 -5.86 -21.44 13.95
CA ASP A 84 -6.62 -22.56 13.39
C ASP A 84 -7.86 -22.09 12.59
N MET A 85 -8.15 -20.79 12.55
CA MET A 85 -9.25 -20.25 11.74
C MET A 85 -8.94 -20.41 10.24
N PRO A 86 -9.77 -21.14 9.48
CA PRO A 86 -9.48 -21.40 8.07
C PRO A 86 -9.54 -20.09 7.27
N SER A 87 -8.46 -19.77 6.55
CA SER A 87 -8.44 -18.59 5.68
C SER A 87 -9.46 -18.76 4.54
N ASP A 88 -10.24 -17.71 4.28
CA ASP A 88 -11.22 -17.70 3.17
C ASP A 88 -10.51 -17.47 1.82
N TRP A 89 -9.84 -18.51 1.34
CA TRP A 89 -9.13 -18.51 0.06
C TRP A 89 -10.04 -18.24 -1.13
N ARG A 90 -11.35 -18.49 -1.00
CA ARG A 90 -12.32 -18.19 -2.06
C ARG A 90 -12.50 -16.69 -2.20
N THR A 91 -12.70 -15.99 -1.08
CA THR A 91 -12.79 -14.53 -1.07
C THR A 91 -11.50 -13.90 -1.58
N VAL A 92 -10.34 -14.40 -1.13
CA VAL A 92 -9.03 -13.97 -1.64
C VAL A 92 -8.93 -14.14 -3.16
N GLY A 93 -9.26 -15.32 -3.67
CA GLY A 93 -9.21 -15.59 -5.12
C GLY A 93 -10.15 -14.71 -5.93
N LEU A 94 -11.35 -14.41 -5.42
CA LEU A 94 -12.29 -13.50 -6.08
C LEU A 94 -11.78 -12.05 -6.11
N LEU A 95 -11.16 -11.58 -5.03
CA LEU A 95 -10.56 -10.25 -4.98
C LEU A 95 -9.36 -10.12 -5.92
N ILE A 96 -8.52 -11.15 -6.00
CA ILE A 96 -7.44 -11.23 -6.99
C ILE A 96 -8.03 -11.15 -8.40
N GLY A 97 -9.11 -11.89 -8.69
CA GLY A 97 -9.81 -11.83 -9.97
C GLY A 97 -10.32 -10.42 -10.31
N LEU A 98 -10.88 -9.70 -9.33
CA LEU A 98 -11.29 -8.30 -9.47
C LEU A 98 -10.10 -7.37 -9.78
N PHE A 99 -8.95 -7.58 -9.14
CA PHE A 99 -7.74 -6.82 -9.44
C PHE A 99 -7.24 -7.09 -10.87
N VAL A 100 -7.21 -8.36 -11.29
CA VAL A 100 -6.83 -8.70 -12.66
C VAL A 100 -7.81 -8.08 -13.67
N MET A 101 -9.10 -8.13 -13.38
CA MET A 101 -10.13 -7.44 -14.18
C MET A 101 -9.82 -5.94 -14.28
N LEU A 102 -9.52 -5.28 -13.16
CA LEU A 102 -9.17 -3.85 -13.15
C LEU A 102 -7.97 -3.56 -14.07
N ILE A 103 -6.89 -4.34 -13.95
CA ILE A 103 -5.66 -4.16 -14.74
C ILE A 103 -5.93 -4.33 -16.24
N VAL A 104 -6.73 -5.32 -16.64
CA VAL A 104 -6.99 -5.61 -18.05
C VAL A 104 -7.99 -4.62 -18.65
N LEU A 105 -9.02 -4.19 -17.89
CA LEU A 105 -10.11 -3.36 -18.41
C LEU A 105 -9.86 -1.85 -18.29
N VAL A 106 -8.93 -1.40 -17.44
CA VAL A 106 -8.73 0.04 -17.20
C VAL A 106 -8.33 0.82 -18.46
N ASN A 107 -7.54 0.22 -19.35
CA ASN A 107 -7.16 0.84 -20.62
C ASN A 107 -8.35 0.95 -21.59
N PRO A 108 -9.07 -0.15 -21.94
CA PRO A 108 -10.17 -0.06 -22.89
C PRO A 108 -11.40 0.66 -22.32
N LEU A 109 -11.83 0.38 -21.08
CA LEU A 109 -13.07 0.94 -20.52
C LEU A 109 -12.87 2.28 -19.80
N GLY A 110 -11.63 2.60 -19.44
CA GLY A 110 -11.31 3.79 -18.67
C GLY A 110 -11.43 3.58 -17.16
N TRP A 111 -10.84 4.51 -16.41
CA TRP A 111 -10.76 4.48 -14.95
C TRP A 111 -12.14 4.49 -14.29
N ALA A 112 -13.03 5.41 -14.68
CA ALA A 112 -14.32 5.60 -14.02
C ALA A 112 -15.20 4.34 -14.08
N ILE A 113 -15.34 3.71 -15.26
CA ILE A 113 -16.16 2.51 -15.42
C ILE A 113 -15.50 1.32 -14.71
N THR A 114 -14.20 1.12 -14.93
CA THR A 114 -13.52 -0.07 -14.40
C THR A 114 -13.42 -0.04 -12.87
N SER A 115 -13.12 1.13 -12.29
CA SER A 115 -13.08 1.30 -10.83
C SER A 115 -14.47 1.17 -10.20
N ALA A 116 -15.54 1.63 -10.86
CA ALA A 116 -16.90 1.44 -10.36
C ALA A 116 -17.28 -0.04 -10.27
N LEU A 117 -16.94 -0.82 -11.31
CA LEU A 117 -17.12 -2.28 -11.31
C LEU A 117 -16.25 -2.94 -10.23
N PHE A 118 -15.01 -2.50 -10.08
CA PHE A 118 -14.10 -3.01 -9.06
C PHE A 118 -14.63 -2.79 -7.64
N PHE A 119 -15.02 -1.56 -7.28
CA PHE A 119 -15.55 -1.24 -5.96
C PHE A 119 -16.88 -1.95 -5.66
N ALA A 120 -17.80 -1.99 -6.64
CA ALA A 120 -19.05 -2.72 -6.49
C ALA A 120 -18.79 -4.23 -6.31
N GLY A 121 -17.87 -4.79 -7.09
CA GLY A 121 -17.45 -6.19 -7.01
C GLY A 121 -16.84 -6.54 -5.66
N CYS A 122 -15.89 -5.73 -5.18
CA CYS A 122 -15.30 -5.90 -3.85
C CYS A 122 -16.38 -5.89 -2.76
N ALA A 123 -17.32 -4.92 -2.78
CA ALA A 123 -18.42 -4.88 -1.81
C ALA A 123 -19.29 -6.14 -1.85
N THR A 124 -19.55 -6.70 -3.04
CA THR A 124 -20.31 -7.96 -3.17
C THR A 124 -19.52 -9.18 -2.65
N VAL A 125 -18.22 -9.27 -2.94
CA VAL A 125 -17.36 -10.37 -2.53
C VAL A 125 -17.16 -10.38 -1.02
N LEU A 126 -17.06 -9.20 -0.40
CA LEU A 126 -16.98 -9.03 1.06
C LEU A 126 -18.33 -9.24 1.78
N GLY A 127 -19.36 -9.71 1.08
CA GLY A 127 -20.61 -10.19 1.69
C GLY A 127 -21.80 -9.23 1.66
N SER A 128 -21.68 -8.05 1.02
CA SER A 128 -22.85 -7.17 0.85
C SER A 128 -23.87 -7.78 -0.12
N ARG A 129 -25.08 -8.04 0.37
CA ARG A 129 -26.20 -8.59 -0.41
C ARG A 129 -27.01 -7.53 -1.18
N HIS A 130 -26.71 -6.25 -1.01
CA HIS A 130 -27.46 -5.15 -1.63
C HIS A 130 -26.79 -4.65 -2.91
N TYR A 131 -26.95 -5.39 -4.01
CA TYR A 131 -26.27 -5.13 -5.29
C TYR A 131 -26.46 -3.71 -5.84
N VAL A 132 -27.67 -3.15 -5.76
CA VAL A 132 -27.96 -1.78 -6.24
C VAL A 132 -27.16 -0.75 -5.43
N ARG A 133 -27.11 -0.91 -4.11
CA ARG A 133 -26.34 -0.03 -3.22
C ARG A 133 -24.84 -0.16 -3.50
N ASN A 134 -24.36 -1.38 -3.76
CA ASN A 134 -22.95 -1.61 -4.08
C ASN A 134 -22.55 -0.92 -5.39
N ILE A 135 -23.41 -0.97 -6.41
CA ILE A 135 -23.19 -0.25 -7.68
C ILE A 135 -23.17 1.26 -7.43
N ALA A 136 -24.15 1.79 -6.69
CA ALA A 136 -24.20 3.22 -6.39
C ALA A 136 -22.94 3.70 -5.65
N ILE A 137 -22.51 2.97 -4.61
CA ILE A 137 -21.28 3.27 -3.87
C ILE A 137 -20.06 3.16 -4.80
N GLY A 138 -20.00 2.12 -5.63
CA GLY A 138 -18.90 1.93 -6.58
C GLY A 138 -18.76 3.09 -7.56
N VAL A 139 -19.87 3.56 -8.13
CA VAL A 139 -19.90 4.73 -9.02
C VAL A 139 -19.46 6.00 -8.29
N VAL A 140 -19.97 6.24 -7.08
CA VAL A 140 -19.57 7.42 -6.29
C VAL A 140 -18.08 7.39 -5.98
N LEU A 141 -17.55 6.27 -5.49
CA LEU A 141 -16.12 6.12 -5.20
C LEU A 141 -15.25 6.27 -6.46
N ALA A 142 -15.69 5.71 -7.58
CA ALA A 142 -15.01 5.84 -8.87
C ALA A 142 -14.90 7.29 -9.33
N LEU A 143 -16.00 8.05 -9.27
CA LEU A 143 -16.04 9.45 -9.66
C LEU A 143 -15.22 10.32 -8.71
N VAL A 144 -15.38 10.13 -7.39
CA VAL A 144 -14.60 10.87 -6.39
C VAL A 144 -13.11 10.62 -6.59
N SER A 145 -12.71 9.36 -6.79
CA SER A 145 -11.33 9.00 -7.10
C SER A 145 -10.87 9.65 -8.41
N PHE A 146 -11.66 9.56 -9.47
CA PHE A 146 -11.32 10.17 -10.76
C PHE A 146 -11.02 11.66 -10.63
N TYR A 147 -11.92 12.44 -10.02
CA TYR A 147 -11.72 13.87 -9.84
C TYR A 147 -10.61 14.20 -8.83
N ALA A 148 -10.42 13.39 -7.79
CA ALA A 148 -9.31 13.58 -6.86
C ALA A 148 -7.94 13.45 -7.55
N PHE A 149 -7.78 12.49 -8.46
CA PHE A 149 -6.54 12.33 -9.22
C PHE A 149 -6.43 13.31 -10.39
N TYR A 150 -7.49 13.44 -11.19
CA TYR A 150 -7.49 14.27 -12.38
C TYR A 150 -7.42 15.76 -12.03
N SER A 151 -8.32 16.25 -11.17
CA SER A 151 -8.38 17.66 -10.80
C SER A 151 -7.52 17.99 -9.57
N GLY A 152 -7.43 17.08 -8.60
CA GLY A 152 -6.68 17.33 -7.37
C GLY A 152 -5.16 17.16 -7.53
N LEU A 153 -4.73 16.17 -8.33
CA LEU A 153 -3.32 15.84 -8.54
C LEU A 153 -2.82 16.12 -9.96
N GLY A 154 -3.71 16.48 -10.90
CA GLY A 154 -3.36 16.71 -12.30
C GLY A 154 -2.86 15.46 -13.02
N ILE A 155 -3.23 14.27 -12.55
CA ILE A 155 -2.78 13.00 -13.13
C ILE A 155 -3.79 12.57 -14.21
N PRO A 156 -3.38 12.46 -15.49
CA PRO A 156 -4.27 12.02 -16.55
C PRO A 156 -4.60 10.54 -16.35
N LEU A 157 -5.87 10.25 -16.07
CA LEU A 157 -6.37 8.89 -15.95
C LEU A 157 -6.92 8.42 -17.31
N PRO A 158 -6.81 7.13 -17.65
CA PRO A 158 -7.36 6.60 -18.90
C PRO A 158 -8.87 6.86 -18.97
N ALA A 159 -9.31 7.62 -19.96
CA ALA A 159 -10.73 7.83 -20.22
C ALA A 159 -11.37 6.61 -20.90
N GLY A 160 -10.57 5.82 -21.64
CA GLY A 160 -11.04 4.63 -22.36
C GLY A 160 -12.14 4.98 -23.37
N ILE A 161 -13.26 4.26 -23.35
CA ILE A 161 -14.43 4.55 -24.20
C ILE A 161 -15.08 5.92 -23.87
N LEU A 162 -14.80 6.49 -22.70
CA LEU A 162 -15.31 7.81 -22.31
C LEU A 162 -14.43 8.98 -22.80
N ASP A 163 -13.42 8.68 -23.62
CA ASP A 163 -12.56 9.70 -24.24
C ASP A 163 -13.40 10.69 -25.07
N GLY A 164 -13.37 11.97 -24.68
CA GLY A 164 -14.16 13.06 -25.26
C GLY A 164 -15.48 13.41 -24.56
N ILE A 165 -15.91 12.65 -23.54
CA ILE A 165 -17.07 12.98 -22.68
C ILE A 165 -16.62 13.53 -21.32
N LEU A 166 -15.51 13.00 -20.80
CA LEU A 166 -14.91 13.35 -19.51
C LEU A 166 -13.68 14.26 -19.68
#